data_AF-A0A0U3ALM6-F1
#
_entry.id   AF-A0A0U3ALM6-F1
#
_cell.length_a   1.000
_cell.length_b   1.000
_cell.length_c   1.000
_cell.angle_alpha   90.00
_cell.angle_beta   90.00
_cell.angle_gamma   90.00
#
_symmetry.space_group_name_H-M   'P 1'
#
loop_
_entity.id
_entity.type
_entity.pdbx_description
1 polymer ?
#
loop_
_entity_poly.entity_id
_entity_poly.type
_entity_poly.pdbx_seq_one_letter_code
_entity_poly.pdbx_strand_id
1 'polypeptide(L)'
;MSAADYIAIVKRRDEMIQRFSFVTQGLSAVVLPTVMIVPPPIAALEGDQDYLRYNSMSLRNTYVGNFLDCCAISIPVNELGAAPVGLMLMGVWGQDQSLFSVSKAVENLLQ
;
A
#
# COMPACT_ATOMS: atom_id res chain seq x y z
N MET A 1 1.39 -2.55 -27.41
CA MET A 1 2.63 -2.81 -26.65
C MET A 1 3.29 -4.03 -27.26
N SER A 2 4.53 -3.91 -27.71
CA SER A 2 5.31 -5.01 -28.27
C SER A 2 5.96 -5.86 -27.17
N ALA A 3 6.50 -7.02 -27.54
CA ALA A 3 7.28 -7.84 -26.61
C ALA A 3 8.53 -7.08 -26.11
N ALA A 4 9.16 -6.28 -26.96
CA ALA A 4 10.32 -5.46 -26.58
C ALA A 4 9.94 -4.39 -25.54
N ASP A 5 8.78 -3.73 -25.71
CA ASP A 5 8.28 -2.74 -24.74
C ASP A 5 8.04 -3.38 -23.38
N TYR A 6 7.45 -4.58 -23.36
CA TYR A 6 7.18 -5.31 -22.12
C TYR A 6 8.48 -5.67 -21.38
N ILE A 7 9.49 -6.19 -22.09
CA ILE A 7 10.80 -6.52 -21.50
C ILE A 7 11.46 -5.27 -20.90
N ALA A 8 11.39 -4.13 -21.60
CA ALA A 8 11.92 -2.87 -21.09
C ALA A 8 11.20 -2.40 -19.81
N ILE A 9 9.88 -2.54 -19.75
CA ILE A 9 9.08 -2.21 -18.55
C ILE A 9 9.45 -3.11 -17.36
N VAL A 10 9.58 -4.42 -17.58
CA VAL A 10 9.96 -5.37 -16.52
C VAL A 10 11.34 -5.03 -15.96
N LYS A 11 12.34 -4.82 -16.84
CA LYS A 11 13.68 -4.40 -16.41
C LYS A 11 13.63 -3.09 -15.61
N ARG A 12 12.82 -2.13 -16.03
CA ARG A 12 12.69 -0.86 -15.33
C ARG A 12 12.04 -1.02 -13.96
N ARG A 13 11.04 -1.91 -13.82
CA ARG A 13 10.45 -2.25 -12.53
C ARG A 13 11.51 -2.84 -11.59
N ASP A 14 12.35 -3.75 -12.06
CA ASP A 14 13.42 -4.34 -11.25
C ASP A 14 14.40 -3.27 -10.74
N GLU A 15 14.80 -2.33 -11.59
CA GLU A 15 15.63 -1.18 -11.19
C GLU A 15 14.95 -0.32 -10.10
N MET A 16 13.63 -0.13 -10.20
CA MET A 16 12.87 0.62 -9.20
C MET A 16 12.75 -0.11 -7.86
N ILE A 17 12.58 -1.44 -7.88
CA ILE A 17 12.58 -2.29 -6.68
C ILE A 17 13.93 -2.16 -5.95
N GLN A 18 15.04 -2.32 -6.68
CA GLN A 18 16.38 -2.20 -6.11
C GLN A 18 16.63 -0.80 -5.53
N ARG A 19 16.20 0.25 -6.25
CA ARG A 19 16.32 1.63 -5.76
C ARG A 19 15.49 1.85 -4.51
N PHE A 20 14.25 1.35 -4.47
CA PHE A 20 13.40 1.46 -3.28
C PHE A 20 14.07 0.80 -2.08
N SER A 21 14.54 -0.44 -2.24
CA SER A 21 15.24 -1.16 -1.18
C SER A 21 16.47 -0.42 -0.66
N PHE A 22 17.21 0.24 -1.55
CA PHE A 22 18.37 1.04 -1.16
C PHE A 22 17.97 2.29 -0.37
N VAL A 23 17.00 3.07 -0.85
CA VAL A 23 16.62 4.34 -0.19
C VAL A 23 15.88 4.14 1.13
N THR A 24 15.25 2.98 1.34
CA THR A 24 14.60 2.63 2.61
C THR A 24 15.49 1.82 3.54
N GLN A 25 16.77 1.63 3.19
CA GLN A 25 17.70 0.87 4.02
C GLN A 25 17.83 1.50 5.41
N GLY A 26 17.74 0.67 6.44
CA GLY A 26 17.80 1.09 7.84
C GLY A 26 16.50 1.64 8.42
N LEU A 27 15.44 1.81 7.62
CA LEU A 27 14.11 2.11 8.12
C LEU A 27 13.40 0.83 8.57
N SER A 28 12.68 0.90 9.69
CA SER A 28 11.86 -0.22 10.18
C SER A 28 10.60 -0.43 9.36
N ALA A 29 10.05 0.65 8.77
CA ALA A 29 8.94 0.64 7.84
C ALA A 29 8.82 2.00 7.12
N VAL A 30 8.18 1.98 5.95
CA VAL A 30 7.62 3.17 5.30
C VAL A 30 6.13 3.26 5.65
N VAL A 31 5.65 4.46 5.96
CA VAL A 31 4.29 4.69 6.49
C VAL A 31 3.45 5.49 5.51
N LEU A 32 2.23 5.03 5.24
CA LEU A 32 1.23 5.72 4.40
C LEU A 32 -0.18 5.47 4.97
N PRO A 33 -1.18 6.31 4.67
CA PRO A 33 -2.57 5.89 4.75
C PRO A 33 -2.78 4.65 3.86
N THR A 34 -3.49 3.62 4.33
CA THR A 34 -3.73 2.42 3.53
C THR A 34 -4.53 2.73 2.28
N VAL A 35 -5.62 3.49 2.44
CA VAL A 35 -6.54 3.88 1.37
C VAL A 35 -6.85 5.38 1.51
N MET A 36 -7.11 6.05 0.40
CA MET A 36 -7.35 7.51 0.34
C MET A 36 -8.77 7.95 0.72
N ILE A 37 -9.68 7.01 0.96
CA ILE A 37 -11.10 7.25 1.23
C ILE A 37 -11.63 6.32 2.30
N VAL A 38 -12.70 6.76 2.96
CA VAL A 38 -13.58 5.86 3.72
C VAL A 38 -14.42 5.02 2.75
N PRO A 39 -15.00 3.89 3.20
CA PRO A 39 -15.83 3.05 2.33
C PRO A 39 -16.98 3.85 1.71
N PRO A 40 -17.08 3.92 0.36
CA PRO A 40 -18.22 4.55 -0.29
C PRO A 40 -19.47 3.65 -0.14
N PRO A 41 -20.69 4.23 -0.18
CA PRO A 41 -21.92 3.45 -0.29
C PRO A 41 -21.92 2.60 -1.56
N ILE A 42 -22.49 1.39 -1.51
CA ILE A 42 -22.54 0.48 -2.67
C ILE A 42 -23.22 1.14 -3.88
N ALA A 43 -24.31 1.89 -3.65
CA ALA A 43 -25.04 2.61 -4.69
C ALA A 43 -24.16 3.63 -5.45
N ALA A 44 -23.10 4.17 -4.82
CA ALA A 44 -22.17 5.09 -5.46
C ALA A 44 -21.22 4.38 -6.46
N LEU A 45 -21.26 3.05 -6.55
CA LEU A 45 -20.42 2.23 -7.43
C LEU A 45 -21.17 1.72 -8.67
N GLU A 46 -22.45 2.08 -8.85
CA GLU A 46 -23.27 1.57 -9.97
C GLU A 46 -22.86 2.15 -11.33
N GLY A 47 -22.30 3.35 -11.35
CA GLY A 47 -21.83 4.01 -12.58
C GLY A 47 -20.33 3.83 -12.81
N ASP A 48 -19.95 3.53 -14.06
CA ASP A 48 -18.56 3.27 -14.45
C ASP A 48 -17.58 4.39 -14.06
N GLN A 49 -17.99 5.65 -14.23
CA GLN A 49 -17.12 6.80 -13.93
C GLN A 49 -16.79 6.90 -12.44
N ASP A 50 -17.81 6.76 -11.58
CA ASP A 50 -17.62 6.80 -10.14
C ASP A 50 -16.88 5.57 -9.63
N TYR A 51 -17.20 4.39 -10.17
CA TYR A 51 -16.46 3.16 -9.89
C TYR A 51 -14.97 3.33 -10.18
N LEU A 52 -14.59 3.81 -11.37
CA LEU A 52 -13.19 4.03 -11.75
C LEU A 52 -12.49 5.03 -10.82
N ARG A 53 -13.20 6.08 -10.41
CA ARG A 53 -12.69 7.07 -9.44
C ARG A 53 -12.42 6.43 -8.08
N TYR A 54 -13.42 5.77 -7.50
CA TYR A 54 -13.28 5.13 -6.18
C TYR A 54 -12.25 4.01 -6.19
N ASN A 55 -12.22 3.17 -7.23
CA ASN A 55 -11.22 2.12 -7.39
C ASN A 55 -9.79 2.69 -7.45
N SER A 56 -9.60 3.78 -8.20
CA SER A 56 -8.30 4.46 -8.28
C SER A 56 -7.87 5.02 -6.92
N MET A 57 -8.79 5.60 -6.14
CA MET A 57 -8.52 6.08 -4.79
C MET A 57 -8.21 4.94 -3.81
N SER A 58 -8.91 3.81 -3.94
CA SER A 58 -8.71 2.60 -3.15
C SER A 58 -7.34 1.95 -3.37
N LEU A 59 -6.85 1.97 -4.61
CA LEU A 59 -5.60 1.30 -4.98
C LEU A 59 -4.38 2.22 -4.98
N ARG A 60 -4.56 3.55 -4.91
CA ARG A 60 -3.47 4.52 -5.09
C ARG A 60 -2.21 4.21 -4.26
N ASN A 61 -2.38 3.90 -2.97
CA ASN A 61 -1.26 3.66 -2.07
C ASN A 61 -0.85 2.18 -2.02
N THR A 62 -1.81 1.25 -2.00
CA THR A 62 -1.52 -0.19 -1.97
C THR A 62 -0.84 -0.68 -3.23
N TYR A 63 -1.10 -0.05 -4.38
CA TYR A 63 -0.41 -0.34 -5.64
C TYR A 63 1.09 -0.09 -5.55
N VAL A 64 1.55 0.84 -4.72
CA VAL A 64 2.99 1.11 -4.52
C VAL A 64 3.71 -0.13 -4.03
N GLY A 65 3.15 -0.82 -3.02
CA GLY A 65 3.72 -2.05 -2.48
C GLY A 65 3.75 -3.18 -3.50
N ASN A 66 2.65 -3.38 -4.23
CA ASN A 66 2.58 -4.38 -5.31
C ASN A 66 3.62 -4.11 -6.42
N PHE A 67 3.76 -2.84 -6.81
CA PHE A 67 4.68 -2.46 -7.88
C PHE A 67 6.14 -2.60 -7.46
N LEU A 68 6.47 -2.25 -6.22
CA LEU A 68 7.84 -2.27 -5.67
C LEU A 68 8.21 -3.59 -4.98
N ASP A 69 7.38 -4.62 -5.11
CA ASP A 69 7.62 -5.97 -4.57
C ASP A 69 7.82 -5.98 -3.04
N CYS A 70 7.03 -5.16 -2.34
CA CYS A 70 7.13 -4.98 -0.90
C CYS A 70 6.19 -5.93 -0.14
N CYS A 71 6.49 -6.18 1.14
CA CYS A 71 5.50 -6.64 2.11
C CYS A 71 4.84 -5.42 2.78
N ALA A 72 3.54 -5.52 3.08
CA ALA A 72 2.80 -4.42 3.72
C ALA A 72 1.67 -4.94 4.61
N ILE A 73 1.31 -4.16 5.61
CA ILE A 73 0.23 -4.46 6.56
C ILE A 73 -0.53 -3.19 6.91
N SER A 74 -1.86 -3.30 7.02
CA SER A 74 -2.75 -2.21 7.40
C SER A 74 -3.23 -2.38 8.83
N ILE A 75 -2.96 -1.40 9.68
CA ILE A 75 -3.38 -1.35 11.08
C ILE A 75 -4.62 -0.45 11.18
N PRO A 76 -5.73 -0.84 11.82
CA PRO A 76 -6.86 0.03 12.06
C PRO A 76 -6.49 1.19 13.00
N VAL A 77 -6.84 2.42 12.62
CA VAL A 77 -6.51 3.64 13.41
C VAL A 77 -7.72 4.58 13.57
N ASN A 78 -8.93 4.09 13.28
CA ASN A 78 -10.14 4.88 13.45
C ASN A 78 -10.58 4.96 14.92
N GLU A 79 -11.24 6.06 15.27
CA GLU A 79 -11.98 6.17 16.52
C GLU A 79 -13.17 5.20 16.54
N LEU A 80 -13.58 4.78 17.75
CA LEU A 80 -14.74 3.91 17.93
C LEU A 80 -16.01 4.60 17.42
N GLY A 81 -16.71 3.96 16.48
CA GLY A 81 -17.93 4.49 15.87
C GLY A 81 -17.69 5.42 14.67
N ALA A 82 -16.44 5.78 14.37
CA ALA A 82 -16.08 6.45 13.12
C ALA A 82 -15.95 5.43 11.97
N ALA A 83 -15.95 5.93 10.73
CA ALA A 83 -15.67 5.10 9.57
C ALA A 83 -14.24 4.50 9.66
N PRO A 84 -14.04 3.24 9.22
CA PRO A 84 -12.76 2.57 9.35
C PRO A 84 -11.70 3.25 8.47
N VAL A 85 -10.53 3.51 9.05
CA VAL A 85 -9.34 4.01 8.36
C VAL A 85 -8.13 3.18 8.77
N GLY A 86 -7.20 3.01 7.84
CA GLY A 86 -6.00 2.18 8.03
C GLY A 86 -4.70 2.99 7.91
N LEU A 87 -3.73 2.66 8.76
CA LEU A 87 -2.34 3.05 8.64
C LEU A 87 -1.55 1.87 8.08
N MET A 88 -0.99 2.03 6.89
CA MET A 88 -0.18 1.02 6.23
C MET A 88 1.28 1.18 6.62
N LEU A 89 1.88 0.10 7.10
CA LEU A 89 3.32 -0.05 7.23
C LEU A 89 3.83 -0.96 6.11
N MET A 90 4.87 -0.53 5.41
CA MET A 90 5.46 -1.25 4.27
C MET A 90 6.95 -1.49 4.50
N GLY A 91 7.38 -2.73 4.29
CA GLY A 91 8.78 -3.16 4.29
C GLY A 91 9.19 -3.67 2.91
N VAL A 92 10.50 -3.80 2.66
CA VAL A 92 10.98 -4.43 1.43
C VAL A 92 10.65 -5.93 1.43
N TRP A 93 10.70 -6.55 0.25
CA TRP A 93 10.46 -7.97 0.05
C TRP A 93 11.08 -8.88 1.12
N GLY A 94 10.30 -9.83 1.64
CA GLY A 94 10.76 -10.88 2.55
C GLY A 94 11.01 -10.43 4.00
N GLN A 95 10.64 -9.20 4.38
CA GLN A 95 10.80 -8.69 5.75
C GLN A 95 9.54 -8.82 6.63
N ASP A 96 8.59 -9.67 6.27
CA ASP A 96 7.30 -9.83 6.94
C ASP A 96 7.40 -9.99 8.46
N GLN A 97 8.36 -10.79 8.95
CA GLN A 97 8.55 -11.01 10.38
C GLN A 97 8.97 -9.73 11.12
N SER A 98 9.89 -8.96 10.53
CA SER A 98 10.33 -7.66 11.06
C SER A 98 9.18 -6.66 11.04
N LEU A 99 8.43 -6.64 9.93
CA LEU A 99 7.25 -5.79 9.77
C LEU A 99 6.20 -6.10 10.84
N PHE A 100 5.86 -7.37 11.09
CA PHE A 100 4.93 -7.74 12.16
C PHE A 100 5.37 -7.27 13.54
N SER A 101 6.66 -7.35 13.86
CA SER A 101 7.18 -6.85 15.14
C SER A 101 6.96 -5.35 15.29
N VAL A 102 7.24 -4.57 14.25
CA VAL A 102 7.03 -3.11 14.25
C VAL A 102 5.53 -2.79 14.29
N SER A 103 4.72 -3.49 13.50
CA SER A 103 3.27 -3.30 13.47
C SER A 103 2.63 -3.56 14.81
N LYS A 104 3.10 -4.58 15.54
CA LYS A 104 2.58 -4.85 16.88
C LYS A 104 2.87 -3.71 17.86
N ALA A 105 4.08 -3.15 17.80
CA ALA A 105 4.43 -2.00 18.62
C ALA A 105 3.58 -0.76 18.26
N VAL A 106 3.34 -0.51 16.97
CA VAL A 106 2.50 0.59 16.50
C VAL A 106 1.04 0.40 16.90
N GLU A 107 0.49 -0.80 16.73
CA GLU A 107 -0.89 -1.12 17.13
C GLU A 107 -1.10 -0.85 18.63
N ASN A 108 -0.18 -1.29 19.49
CA ASN A 108 -0.28 -1.06 20.94
C ASN A 108 -0.18 0.42 21.35
N LEU A 109 0.33 1.31 20.49
CA LEU A 109 0.39 2.75 20.75
C LEU A 109 -0.92 3.45 20.35
N LEU A 110 -1.65 2.87 19.41
CA LEU A 110 -2.83 3.47 18.80
C LEU A 110 -4.15 2.94 19.39
N GLN A 111 -4.10 1.87 20.18
CA GLN A 111 -5.21 1.23 20.88
C GLN A 111 -5.02 1.30 22.39
#